data_AF-A0A2T9ZW34-F1
#
_entry.id   AF-A0A2T9ZW34-F1
#
_cell.length_a   1.000
_cell.length_b   1.000
_cell.length_c   1.000
_cell.angle_alpha   90.00
_cell.angle_beta   90.00
_cell.angle_gamma   90.00
#
_symmetry.space_group_name_H-M   'P 1'
#
loop_
_entity.id
_entity.type
_entity.pdbx_description
1 polymer ?
#
loop_
_entity_poly.entity_id
_entity_poly.type
_entity_poly.pdbx_seq_one_letter_code
_entity_poly.pdbx_strand_id
1 'polypeptide(L)'
;MPEPDLDWVAETLTGHVRQLYEFYGEYLGIRIARKHIAWYSRGRPDGAVFRNKINYTESAEQQIQAIRDYFDCLQNKGDLAA
;
A
#
# COMPACT_ATOMS: atom_id res chain seq x y z
N MET A 1 -3.30 19.98 -10.76
CA MET A 1 -4.39 18.97 -10.69
C MET A 1 -4.67 18.69 -9.22
N PRO A 2 -5.93 18.42 -8.82
CA PRO A 2 -6.22 17.98 -7.46
C PRO A 2 -5.47 16.69 -7.13
N GLU A 3 -5.17 16.47 -5.85
CA GLU A 3 -4.60 15.20 -5.40
C GLU A 3 -5.64 14.09 -5.59
N PRO A 4 -5.26 12.90 -6.09
CA PRO A 4 -6.20 11.80 -6.25
C PRO A 4 -6.75 11.33 -4.92
N ASP A 5 -7.99 10.85 -4.96
CA ASP A 5 -8.70 10.28 -3.82
C ASP A 5 -7.96 9.07 -3.22
N LEU A 6 -7.98 8.95 -1.90
CA LEU A 6 -7.24 7.92 -1.16
C LEU A 6 -7.75 6.51 -1.47
N ASP A 7 -9.07 6.33 -1.67
CA ASP A 7 -9.64 5.03 -2.06
C ASP A 7 -9.11 4.62 -3.43
N TRP A 8 -9.16 5.55 -4.40
CA TRP A 8 -8.64 5.29 -5.74
C TRP A 8 -7.15 4.92 -5.71
N VAL A 9 -6.35 5.58 -4.87
CA VAL A 9 -4.93 5.27 -4.69
C VAL A 9 -4.75 3.86 -4.11
N ALA A 10 -5.53 3.50 -3.08
CA ALA A 10 -5.49 2.18 -2.46
C ALA A 10 -5.89 1.06 -3.44
N GLU A 11 -6.99 1.25 -4.18
CA GLU A 11 -7.45 0.32 -5.21
C GLU A 11 -6.39 0.11 -6.29
N THR A 12 -5.85 1.20 -6.84
CA THR A 12 -4.80 1.15 -7.85
C THR A 12 -3.56 0.40 -7.35
N LEU A 13 -3.11 0.70 -6.13
CA LEU A 13 -1.96 0.03 -5.53
C LEU A 13 -2.21 -1.46 -5.32
N THR A 14 -3.37 -1.86 -4.78
CA THR A 14 -3.67 -3.29 -4.59
C THR A 14 -3.81 -4.03 -5.93
N GLY A 15 -4.30 -3.37 -6.98
CA GLY A 15 -4.31 -3.88 -8.35
C GLY A 15 -2.88 -4.15 -8.85
N HIS A 16 -1.98 -3.19 -8.70
CA HIS A 16 -0.57 -3.37 -9.06
C HIS A 16 0.10 -4.50 -8.27
N VAL A 17 -0.16 -4.62 -6.97
CA VAL A 17 0.40 -5.73 -6.18
C VAL A 17 -0.03 -7.08 -6.73
N ARG A 18 -1.32 -7.27 -7.06
CA ARG A 18 -1.80 -8.52 -7.67
C ARG A 18 -1.08 -8.83 -8.99
N GLN A 19 -0.98 -7.85 -9.87
CA GLN A 19 -0.30 -8.00 -11.17
C GLN A 19 1.19 -8.35 -11.01
N LEU A 20 1.86 -7.79 -9.99
CA LEU A 20 3.26 -8.12 -9.71
C LEU A 20 3.44 -9.57 -9.27
N TYR A 21 2.53 -10.11 -8.47
CA TYR A 21 2.56 -11.52 -8.09
C TYR A 21 2.21 -12.43 -9.27
N GLU A 22 1.24 -12.05 -10.08
CA GLU A 22 0.87 -12.81 -11.29
C GLU A 22 2.03 -12.88 -12.29
N PHE A 23 2.75 -11.77 -12.49
CA PHE A 23 3.83 -11.70 -13.47
C PHE A 23 5.14 -12.31 -12.98
N TYR A 24 5.54 -12.05 -11.72
CA TYR A 24 6.84 -12.47 -11.19
C TYR A 24 6.79 -13.75 -10.33
N GLY A 25 5.60 -14.26 -10.03
CA GLY A 25 5.39 -15.32 -9.05
C GLY A 25 5.63 -14.84 -7.61
N GLU A 26 5.36 -15.68 -6.62
CA GLU A 26 5.38 -15.29 -5.20
C GLU A 26 6.75 -14.79 -4.72
N TYR A 27 7.82 -15.51 -5.04
CA TYR A 27 9.17 -15.25 -4.53
C TYR A 27 9.76 -13.90 -4.96
N LEU A 28 9.52 -13.49 -6.20
CA LEU A 28 9.96 -12.19 -6.71
C LEU A 28 8.87 -11.12 -6.51
N GLY A 29 7.61 -11.50 -6.70
CA GLY A 29 6.44 -10.63 -6.55
C GLY A 29 6.42 -9.94 -5.19
N ILE A 30 6.68 -10.66 -4.10
CA ILE A 30 6.70 -10.07 -2.76
C ILE A 30 7.71 -8.95 -2.60
N ARG A 31 8.93 -9.13 -3.15
CA ARG A 31 10.01 -8.14 -3.03
C ARG A 31 9.77 -6.93 -3.90
N ILE A 32 9.28 -7.14 -5.11
CA ILE A 32 8.96 -6.07 -6.05
C ILE A 32 7.76 -5.27 -5.56
N ALA A 33 6.74 -5.93 -5.00
CA ALA A 33 5.59 -5.29 -4.39
C ALA A 33 5.98 -4.38 -3.20
N ARG A 34 6.84 -4.84 -2.28
CA ARG A 34 7.33 -4.00 -1.16
C ARG A 34 7.90 -2.65 -1.64
N LYS A 35 8.64 -2.66 -2.74
CA LYS A 35 9.20 -1.45 -3.35
C LYS A 35 8.12 -0.48 -3.84
N HIS A 36 7.11 -0.99 -4.54
CA HIS A 36 5.99 -0.18 -5.03
C HIS A 36 5.18 0.41 -3.87
N ILE A 37 4.89 -0.40 -2.86
CA ILE A 37 4.16 0.03 -1.66
C ILE A 37 4.92 1.14 -0.91
N ALA A 38 6.25 1.02 -0.82
CA ALA A 38 7.09 2.05 -0.20
C ALA A 38 7.02 3.41 -0.94
N TRP A 39 6.85 3.41 -2.27
CA TRP A 39 6.69 4.64 -3.04
C TRP A 39 5.37 5.35 -2.74
N TYR A 40 4.27 4.61 -2.64
CA TYR A 40 2.93 5.16 -2.40
C TYR A 40 2.75 5.76 -1.00
N SER A 41 3.56 5.32 -0.03
CA SER A 41 3.54 5.81 1.36
C SER A 41 4.57 6.92 1.66
N ARG A 42 5.30 7.38 0.64
CA ARG A 42 6.32 8.42 0.83
C ARG A 42 5.64 9.77 1.09
N GLY A 43 6.09 10.48 2.12
CA GLY A 43 5.57 11.80 2.48
C GLY A 43 4.18 11.79 3.12
N ARG A 44 3.56 10.62 3.30
CA ARG A 44 2.26 10.47 3.96
C ARG A 44 2.44 10.23 5.47
N PRO A 45 1.47 10.66 6.31
CA PRO A 45 1.45 10.36 7.74
C PRO A 45 1.66 8.86 8.01
N ASP A 46 2.40 8.54 9.06
CA ASP A 46 2.73 7.17 9.49
C ASP A 46 3.37 6.24 8.44
N GLY A 47 3.81 6.78 7.31
CA GLY A 47 4.36 5.97 6.21
C GLY A 47 5.57 5.14 6.62
N ALA A 48 6.36 5.58 7.61
CA ALA A 48 7.49 4.82 8.13
C ALA A 48 7.04 3.55 8.88
N VAL A 49 6.02 3.66 9.73
CA VAL A 49 5.44 2.53 10.48
C VAL A 49 4.81 1.53 9.50
N PHE A 50 4.06 2.05 8.53
CA PHE A 50 3.47 1.22 7.47
C PHE A 50 4.53 0.47 6.65
N ARG A 51 5.60 1.13 6.20
CA ARG A 51 6.71 0.47 5.49
C ARG A 51 7.36 -0.63 6.33
N ASN A 52 7.48 -0.42 7.64
CA ASN A 52 7.99 -1.46 8.53
C ASN A 52 7.07 -2.70 8.55
N LYS A 53 5.74 -2.50 8.71
CA LYS A 53 4.74 -3.60 8.64
C LYS A 53 4.85 -4.38 7.32
N ILE A 54 4.99 -3.68 6.19
CA ILE A 54 5.11 -4.27 4.85
C ILE A 54 6.38 -5.12 4.66
N ASN A 55 7.47 -4.83 5.37
CA ASN A 55 8.68 -5.64 5.27
C ASN A 55 8.53 -7.04 5.91
N TYR A 56 7.59 -7.20 6.84
CA TYR A 56 7.31 -8.46 7.54
C TYR A 56 6.21 -9.31 6.91
N THR A 57 5.54 -8.82 5.87
CA THR A 57 4.51 -9.61 5.16
C THR A 57 5.16 -10.71 4.33
N GLU A 58 4.52 -11.87 4.25
CA GLU A 58 4.99 -13.07 3.55
C GLU A 58 4.11 -13.48 2.36
N SER A 59 2.99 -12.80 2.14
CA SER A 59 2.08 -13.09 1.01
C SER A 59 1.46 -11.83 0.39
N ALA A 60 0.86 -12.00 -0.79
CA ALA A 60 0.13 -10.93 -1.47
C ALA A 60 -1.04 -10.44 -0.63
N GLU A 61 -1.79 -11.36 -0.02
CA GLU A 61 -2.96 -11.08 0.82
C GLU A 61 -2.56 -10.23 2.03
N GLN A 62 -1.45 -10.58 2.69
CA GLN A 62 -0.95 -9.81 3.83
C GLN A 62 -0.53 -8.39 3.42
N GLN A 63 0.11 -8.24 2.25
CA GLN A 63 0.44 -6.92 1.70
C GLN A 63 -0.80 -6.11 1.35
N ILE A 64 -1.78 -6.72 0.68
CA ILE A 64 -3.04 -6.09 0.29
C ILE A 64 -3.84 -5.64 1.50
N GLN A 65 -3.95 -6.48 2.54
CA GLN A 65 -4.65 -6.11 3.76
C GLN A 65 -3.94 -4.96 4.47
N ALA A 66 -2.61 -5.01 4.59
CA ALA A 66 -1.85 -3.93 5.20
C ALA A 66 -2.00 -2.60 4.44
N ILE A 67 -2.08 -2.63 3.10
CA ILE A 67 -2.37 -1.45 2.28
C ILE A 67 -3.73 -0.87 2.63
N ARG A 68 -4.79 -1.68 2.65
CA ARG A 68 -6.15 -1.24 2.97
C ARG A 68 -6.21 -0.61 4.37
N ASP A 69 -5.72 -1.33 5.38
CA ASP A 69 -5.66 -0.82 6.76
C ASP A 69 -4.99 0.56 6.83
N TYR A 70 -3.93 0.77 6.06
CA TYR A 70 -3.18 2.02 6.07
C TYR A 70 -3.97 3.18 5.44
N PHE A 71 -4.57 2.96 4.27
CA PHE A 71 -5.33 4.01 3.59
C PHE A 71 -6.65 4.32 4.31
N ASP A 72 -7.32 3.33 4.87
CA ASP A 72 -8.50 3.54 5.73
C ASP A 72 -8.14 4.39 6.95
N CYS A 73 -6.99 4.11 7.60
CA CYS A 73 -6.50 4.93 8.71
C CYS A 73 -6.17 6.36 8.27
N LEU A 74 -5.63 6.56 7.07
CA LEU A 74 -5.32 7.89 6.53
C LEU A 74 -6.58 8.70 6.24
N GLN A 75 -7.61 8.10 5.67
CA GLN A 75 -8.90 8.75 5.43
C GLN A 75 -9.54 9.22 6.74
N ASN A 76 -9.65 8.31 7.70
CA ASN A 76 -10.20 8.64 9.02
C ASN A 76 -9.44 9.79 9.71
N LYS A 77 -8.13 9.92 9.48
CA LYS A 77 -7.34 11.06 9.99
C LYS A 77 -7.54 12.35 9.19
N GLY A 78 -7.74 12.24 7.89
CA GLY A 78 -8.08 13.36 7.02
C GLY A 78 -9.43 13.97 7.39
N ASP A 79 -10.43 13.13 7.64
CA ASP A 79 -11.78 13.54 8.03
C ASP A 79 -11.81 14.24 9.40
N LEU A 80 -10.92 13.86 10.33
CA LEU A 80 -10.78 14.52 11.64
C LEU A 80 -10.04 15.87 11.57
N ALA A 81 -9.34 16.15 10.47
CA ALA A 81 -8.54 17.36 10.29
C ALA A 81 -9.18 18.40 9.35
N ALA A 82 -10.31 18.07 8.72
CA ALA A 82 -11.09 18.92 7.82
C ALA A 82 -12.25 19.62 8.55
#